data_AF-A0A348DLJ5-F1
#
_entry.id   AF-A0A348DLJ5-F1
#
_cell.length_a   1.000
_cell.length_b   1.000
_cell.length_c   1.000
_cell.angle_alpha   90.00
_cell.angle_beta   90.00
_cell.angle_gamma   90.00
#
_symmetry.space_group_name_H-M   'P 1'
#
loop_
_entity.id
_entity.type
_entity.pdbx_description
1 polymer ?
#
loop_
_entity_poly.entity_id
_entity_poly.type
_entity_poly.pdbx_seq_one_letter_code
_entity_poly.pdbx_strand_id
1 'polypeptide(L)'
;MSPKNSQLSDAQVGKQYFSRIEITGGRVTENGIPGEITPKDNGLYLKSCEPLSVTKNNCIQITGIPEKTGTIRVTVAGGVYGTMFESANRFYKTYTINVLDH
;
A
#
# COMPACT_ATOMS: atom_id res chain seq x y z
N MET A 1 -8.62 9.32 -14.67
CA MET A 1 -7.33 10.01 -14.50
C MET A 1 -6.58 9.32 -13.39
N SER A 2 -5.63 8.44 -13.72
CA SER A 2 -4.79 7.75 -12.72
C SER A 2 -3.66 8.69 -12.28
N PRO A 3 -3.37 8.83 -10.97
CA PRO A 3 -2.33 9.75 -10.52
C PRO A 3 -0.96 9.39 -11.11
N LYS A 4 -0.19 10.43 -11.47
CA LYS A 4 1.08 10.39 -12.20
C LYS A 4 2.23 9.69 -11.48
N ASN A 5 2.14 9.38 -10.18
CA ASN A 5 3.21 8.73 -9.43
C ASN A 5 2.71 7.43 -8.78
N SER A 6 2.78 6.34 -9.55
CA SER A 6 2.73 4.97 -9.04
C SER A 6 4.09 4.53 -8.46
N GLN A 7 5.01 5.45 -8.20
CA GLN A 7 6.31 5.16 -7.62
C GLN A 7 6.35 5.68 -6.18
N LEU A 8 6.70 4.80 -5.24
CA LEU A 8 7.00 5.15 -3.86
C LEU A 8 8.48 5.48 -3.73
N SER A 9 8.90 6.01 -2.59
CA SER A 9 10.32 6.25 -2.30
C SER A 9 11.13 4.97 -2.50
N ASP A 10 12.32 5.11 -3.07
CA ASP A 10 13.25 3.99 -3.21
C ASP A 10 13.65 3.47 -1.81
N ALA A 11 13.93 2.18 -1.76
CA ALA A 11 14.42 1.49 -0.57
C ALA A 11 15.90 1.13 -0.76
N GLN A 12 16.57 0.78 0.33
CA GLN A 12 17.96 0.33 0.31
C GLN A 12 18.07 -1.02 0.99
N VAL A 13 18.88 -1.91 0.40
CA VAL A 13 19.19 -3.22 1.01
C VAL A 13 19.75 -3.01 2.42
N GLY A 14 19.26 -3.80 3.38
CA GLY A 14 19.72 -3.78 4.77
C GLY A 14 19.30 -2.56 5.58
N LYS A 15 18.49 -1.64 5.03
CA LYS A 15 17.96 -0.47 5.76
C LYS A 15 16.47 -0.55 5.99
N GLN A 16 16.02 -0.02 7.13
CA GLN A 16 14.60 0.07 7.44
C GLN A 16 13.89 0.94 6.41
N TYR A 17 12.86 0.37 5.79
CA TYR A 17 11.96 1.06 4.88
C TYR A 17 10.65 1.42 5.56
N PHE A 18 10.10 2.58 5.19
CA PHE A 18 8.79 3.02 5.61
C PHE A 18 8.13 3.81 4.48
N SER A 19 6.91 3.44 4.12
CA SER A 19 6.06 4.22 3.24
C SER A 19 4.59 4.03 3.61
N ARG A 20 3.75 4.97 3.18
CA ARG A 20 2.32 4.99 3.49
C ARG A 20 1.50 5.25 2.25
N ILE A 21 0.41 4.51 2.11
CA ILE A 21 -0.63 4.71 1.10
C ILE A 21 -1.93 5.02 1.84
N GLU A 22 -2.49 6.20 1.56
CA GLU A 22 -3.81 6.63 2.04
C GLU A 22 -4.85 6.39 0.93
N ILE A 23 -5.98 5.79 1.31
CA ILE A 23 -7.14 5.55 0.45
C ILE A 23 -8.24 6.50 0.88
N THR A 24 -8.65 7.37 -0.04
CA THR A 24 -9.70 8.38 0.14
C THR A 24 -10.97 8.00 -0.64
N GLY A 25 -12.06 8.74 -0.44
CA GLY A 25 -13.34 8.49 -1.13
C GLY A 25 -14.30 7.56 -0.40
N GLY A 26 -14.14 7.41 0.92
CA GLY A 26 -15.03 6.60 1.77
C GLY A 26 -14.29 5.55 2.58
N ARG A 27 -15.02 4.86 3.48
CA ARG A 27 -14.45 3.79 4.31
C ARG A 27 -14.24 2.54 3.46
N VAL A 28 -13.03 1.98 3.50
CA VAL A 28 -12.68 0.73 2.80
C VAL A 28 -13.40 -0.46 3.43
N THR A 29 -14.02 -1.30 2.59
CA THR A 29 -14.90 -2.41 2.99
C THR A 29 -14.21 -3.76 3.13
N GLU A 30 -12.93 -3.85 2.78
CA GLU A 30 -12.20 -5.13 2.72
C GLU A 30 -12.03 -5.80 4.09
N ASN A 31 -12.09 -7.13 4.10
CA ASN A 31 -11.78 -7.94 5.29
C ASN A 31 -10.28 -8.19 5.35
N GLY A 32 -9.55 -7.28 6.01
CA GLY A 32 -8.10 -7.34 6.14
C GLY A 32 -7.40 -6.21 5.39
N ILE A 33 -6.08 -6.33 5.22
CA ILE A 33 -5.28 -5.31 4.55
C ILE A 33 -5.59 -5.37 3.04
N PRO A 34 -6.04 -4.27 2.41
CA PRO A 34 -6.45 -4.25 1.00
C PRO A 34 -5.25 -4.12 0.05
N GLY A 35 -4.23 -4.98 0.21
CA GLY A 35 -3.07 -4.95 -0.64
C GLY A 35 -2.17 -6.18 -0.56
N GLU A 36 -1.32 -6.32 -1.58
CA GLU A 36 -0.35 -7.40 -1.73
C GLU A 36 1.01 -6.84 -2.16
N ILE A 37 2.08 -7.49 -1.70
CA ILE A 37 3.46 -7.22 -2.11
C ILE A 37 3.97 -8.37 -2.99
N THR A 38 4.65 -8.05 -4.08
CA THR A 38 5.29 -9.02 -4.98
C THR A 38 6.69 -8.53 -5.38
N PRO A 39 7.73 -9.38 -5.31
CA PRO A 39 7.73 -10.77 -4.82
C PRO A 39 7.53 -10.83 -3.29
N LYS A 40 7.18 -11.98 -2.69
CA LYS A 40 6.92 -12.06 -1.23
C LYS A 40 8.19 -12.14 -0.39
N ASP A 41 9.28 -12.65 -0.95
CA ASP A 41 10.59 -12.84 -0.31
C ASP A 41 11.50 -11.60 -0.46
N ASN A 42 10.96 -10.42 -0.14
CA ASN A 42 11.67 -9.15 -0.30
C ASN A 42 11.94 -8.40 1.02
N GLY A 43 11.54 -8.95 2.17
CA GLY A 43 11.76 -8.35 3.49
C GLY A 43 10.81 -7.21 3.88
N LEU A 44 9.89 -6.80 2.98
CA LEU A 44 8.82 -5.84 3.27
C LEU A 44 7.48 -6.55 3.50
N TYR A 45 6.66 -5.94 4.36
CA TYR A 45 5.31 -6.39 4.65
C TYR A 45 4.35 -5.21 4.77
N LEU A 46 3.06 -5.49 4.63
CA LEU A 46 1.99 -4.51 4.81
C LEU A 46 1.41 -4.60 6.22
N LYS A 47 1.02 -3.46 6.76
CA LYS A 47 0.17 -3.39 7.95
C LYS A 47 -0.77 -2.20 7.87
N SER A 48 -1.85 -2.26 8.65
CA SER A 48 -2.70 -1.09 8.88
C SER A 48 -1.94 -0.05 9.70
N CYS A 49 -2.06 1.23 9.35
CA CYS A 49 -1.50 2.32 10.16
C CYS A 49 -2.17 2.40 11.54
N GLU A 50 -3.49 2.15 11.60
CA GLU A 50 -4.31 2.27 12.81
C GLU A 50 -5.19 1.02 12.99
N PRO A 51 -4.63 -0.12 13.42
CA PRO A 51 -5.32 -1.42 13.38
C PRO A 51 -6.61 -1.50 14.22
N LEU A 52 -6.74 -0.63 15.24
CA LEU A 52 -7.93 -0.54 16.10
C LEU A 52 -9.00 0.41 15.54
N SER A 53 -8.68 1.18 14.50
CA SER A 53 -9.61 2.15 13.92
C SER A 53 -10.68 1.48 13.08
N VAL A 54 -11.87 2.07 13.07
CA VAL A 54 -12.93 1.71 12.14
C VAL A 54 -12.50 1.93 10.68
N THR A 55 -11.56 2.85 10.42
CA THR A 55 -10.96 3.11 9.11
C THR A 55 -9.59 2.44 8.92
N LYS A 56 -9.27 1.39 9.69
CA LYS A 56 -7.98 0.67 9.63
C LYS A 56 -7.50 0.31 8.21
N ASN A 57 -8.41 0.05 7.29
CA ASN A 57 -8.08 -0.33 5.91
C ASN A 57 -7.84 0.86 4.99
N ASN A 58 -8.14 2.08 5.41
CA ASN A 58 -7.90 3.29 4.62
C ASN A 58 -6.44 3.72 4.61
N CYS A 59 -5.62 3.24 5.55
CA CYS A 59 -4.21 3.57 5.61
C CYS A 59 -3.36 2.29 5.67
N ILE A 60 -2.59 2.07 4.61
CA ILE A 60 -1.65 0.97 4.50
C ILE A 60 -0.24 1.50 4.70
N GLN A 61 0.48 0.91 5.65
CA GLN A 61 1.90 1.11 5.85
C GLN A 61 2.67 -0.06 5.22
N ILE A 62 3.69 0.27 4.44
CA ILE A 62 4.69 -0.67 3.93
C ILE A 62 5.94 -0.50 4.77
N THR A 63 6.45 -1.57 5.35
CA THR A 63 7.64 -1.49 6.20
C THR A 63 8.39 -2.81 6.28
N GLY A 64 9.64 -2.76 6.71
CA GLY A 64 10.54 -3.91 6.77
C GLY A 64 11.95 -3.52 6.36
N ILE A 65 12.80 -4.53 6.16
CA ILE A 65 14.20 -4.35 5.75
C ILE A 65 14.37 -5.14 4.45
N PRO A 66 14.55 -4.47 3.29
CA PRO A 66 14.78 -5.18 2.04
C PRO A 66 16.06 -6.00 2.06
N GLU A 67 15.99 -7.23 1.55
CA GLU A 67 17.13 -8.15 1.54
C GLU A 67 17.86 -8.20 0.19
N LYS A 68 17.19 -7.83 -0.91
CA LYS A 68 17.69 -7.97 -2.28
C LYS A 68 17.33 -6.74 -3.11
N THR A 69 18.20 -6.38 -4.05
CA THR A 69 17.92 -5.34 -5.04
C THR A 69 16.81 -5.75 -6.00
N GLY A 70 16.19 -4.76 -6.64
CA GLY A 70 15.18 -4.97 -7.68
C GLY A 70 13.93 -4.13 -7.46
N THR A 71 12.90 -4.40 -8.26
CA THR A 71 11.63 -3.66 -8.18
C THR A 71 10.58 -4.48 -7.46
N ILE A 72 10.08 -3.95 -6.34
CA ILE A 72 8.96 -4.49 -5.59
C ILE A 72 7.68 -3.82 -6.08
N ARG A 73 6.63 -4.61 -6.32
CA ARG A 73 5.30 -4.12 -6.66
C ARG A 73 4.39 -4.23 -5.45
N VAL A 74 3.66 -3.16 -5.17
CA VAL A 74 2.61 -3.12 -4.14
C VAL A 74 1.29 -2.85 -4.84
N THR A 75 0.40 -3.82 -4.84
CA THR A 75 -0.95 -3.66 -5.41
C THR A 75 -1.92 -3.40 -4.28
N VAL A 76 -2.75 -2.37 -4.44
CA VAL A 76 -3.76 -1.94 -3.48
C VAL A 76 -5.10 -1.96 -4.18
N ALA A 77 -6.03 -2.76 -3.68
CA ALA A 77 -7.33 -2.98 -4.32
C ALA A 77 -8.42 -3.24 -3.28
N GLY A 78 -9.64 -2.77 -3.57
CA GLY A 78 -10.79 -3.02 -2.73
C GLY A 78 -12.00 -2.15 -3.07
N GLY A 79 -13.03 -2.25 -2.24
CA GLY A 79 -14.22 -1.38 -2.27
C GLY A 79 -14.19 -0.27 -1.22
N VAL A 80 -14.84 0.85 -1.52
CA VAL A 80 -15.20 1.89 -0.53
C VAL A 80 -16.72 1.98 -0.42
N TYR A 81 -17.22 2.15 0.82
CA TYR A 81 -18.63 2.46 1.04
C TYR A 81 -18.98 3.79 0.38
N GLY A 82 -20.12 3.80 -0.31
CA GLY A 82 -20.73 5.05 -0.76
C GLY A 82 -21.13 5.90 0.44
N THR A 83 -21.06 7.21 0.27
CA THR A 83 -21.63 8.17 1.21
C THR A 83 -23.00 8.64 0.70
N MET A 84 -23.66 9.53 1.43
CA MET A 84 -24.89 10.17 0.94
C MET A 84 -24.67 10.98 -0.36
N PHE A 85 -23.42 11.37 -0.65
CA PHE A 85 -23.05 12.23 -1.78
C PHE A 85 -22.26 11.50 -2.88
N GLU A 86 -21.74 10.30 -2.59
CA GLU A 86 -20.89 9.55 -3.50
C GLU A 86 -21.28 8.08 -3.53
N SER A 87 -21.35 7.49 -4.72
CA SER A 87 -21.66 6.08 -4.90
C SER A 87 -20.55 5.19 -4.32
N ALA A 88 -20.90 3.97 -3.93
CA ALA A 88 -19.89 2.94 -3.64
C ALA A 88 -19.01 2.73 -4.88
N ASN A 89 -17.71 2.59 -4.67
CA ASN A 89 -16.74 2.48 -5.75
C ASN A 89 -15.69 1.42 -5.46
N ARG A 90 -15.05 0.92 -6.51
CA ARG A 90 -13.91 0.02 -6.43
C ARG A 90 -12.64 0.75 -6.86
N PHE A 91 -11.54 0.43 -6.23
CA PHE A 91 -10.23 0.92 -6.60
C PHE A 91 -9.28 -0.25 -6.85
N TYR A 92 -8.35 -0.02 -7.77
CA TYR A 92 -7.23 -0.90 -8.04
C TYR A 92 -6.06 -0.02 -8.46
N LYS A 93 -4.94 -0.12 -7.75
CA LYS A 93 -3.74 0.67 -8.03
C LYS A 93 -2.50 -0.13 -7.71
N THR A 94 -1.54 -0.10 -8.63
CA THR A 94 -0.21 -0.68 -8.41
C THR A 94 0.79 0.43 -8.19
N TYR A 95 1.65 0.22 -7.19
CA TYR A 95 2.79 1.03 -6.83
C TYR A 95 4.09 0.24 -7.02
N THR A 96 5.21 0.93 -7.23
CA THR A 96 6.55 0.34 -7.34
C THR A 96 7.50 0.95 -6.32
N ILE A 97 8.37 0.13 -5.76
CA ILE A 97 9.51 0.51 -4.90
C ILE A 97 10.75 -0.05 -5.57
N ASN A 98 11.75 0.79 -5.88
CA ASN A 98 13.05 0.27 -6.31
C ASN A 98 13.94 0.08 -5.09
N VAL A 99 14.55 -1.10 -4.97
CA VAL A 99 15.51 -1.42 -3.93
C VAL A 99 16.92 -1.30 -4.52
N LEU A 100 17.70 -0.39 -3.96
CA LEU A 100 19.06 -0.07 -4.40
C LEU A 100 20.09 -0.66 -3.42
N ASP A 101 21.28 -0.94 -3.94
CA ASP A 101 22.46 -1.31 -3.15
C ASP A 101 23.39 -0.09 -3.14
N HIS A 102 23.58 0.52 -1.96
CA HIS A 102 24.39 1.72 -1.77
C HIS A 102 25.38 1.49 -0.63
#